data_AF-A0A7C3IS52-F1
#
_entry.id   AF-A0A7C3IS52-F1
#
_cell.length_a   1.000
_cell.length_b   1.000
_cell.length_c   1.000
_cell.angle_alpha   90.00
_cell.angle_beta   90.00
_cell.angle_gamma   90.00
#
_symmetry.space_group_name_H-M   'P 1'
#
loop_
_entity.id
_entity.type
_entity.pdbx_description
1 polymer ?
#
loop_
_entity_poly.entity_id
_entity_poly.type
_entity_poly.pdbx_seq_one_letter_code
_entity_poly.pdbx_strand_id
1 'polypeptide(L)'
;MPHGAHRPPHSVASVGDLVAKWRPSMSERKQFRVYVSKDYLKFNAAHFIAYKGFREALHGHNYGVSVQIEGDLGEQGYVLDFSIVKSVARRVCERLDERMLLPAQSDCLAIETRGSQVVVRFEDDEFSFPAKDVLLLPIVHTSAEELARYLAGEIRRELERDGIQVAGAIEVGVAETLGQTAYYRDR
;
A
#
# COMPACT_ATOMS: atom_id res chain seq x y z
N MET A 1 -57.49 32.60 15.54
CA MET A 1 -56.92 32.83 14.19
C MET A 1 -55.71 33.72 14.38
N PRO A 2 -54.47 33.28 14.03
CA PRO A 2 -54.09 33.10 12.62
C PRO A 2 -53.24 31.85 12.27
N HIS A 3 -53.34 31.51 10.98
CA HIS A 3 -52.37 30.91 10.04
C HIS A 3 -51.44 29.76 10.45
N GLY A 4 -51.90 28.52 10.21
CA GLY A 4 -51.02 27.41 9.86
C GLY A 4 -50.70 27.43 8.35
N ALA A 5 -49.45 27.74 7.99
CA ALA A 5 -48.95 27.58 6.64
C ALA A 5 -48.67 26.09 6.38
N HIS A 6 -49.51 25.45 5.58
CA HIS A 6 -49.21 24.12 5.04
C HIS A 6 -48.03 24.24 4.06
N ARG A 7 -46.85 23.74 4.44
CA ARG A 7 -45.80 23.43 3.47
C ARG A 7 -46.32 22.34 2.52
N PRO A 8 -46.13 22.47 1.19
CA PRO A 8 -46.48 21.39 0.28
C PRO A 8 -45.58 20.18 0.56
N PRO A 9 -46.08 18.95 0.40
CA PRO A 9 -45.24 17.77 0.55
C PRO A 9 -44.14 17.81 -0.52
N HIS A 10 -42.88 17.61 -0.09
CA HIS A 10 -41.78 17.37 -1.00
C HIS A 10 -42.12 16.12 -1.83
N SER A 11 -42.44 16.27 -3.11
CA SER A 11 -42.71 15.14 -4.00
C SER A 11 -41.41 14.36 -4.15
N VAL A 12 -41.34 13.19 -3.51
CA VAL A 12 -40.24 12.25 -3.73
C VAL A 12 -40.35 11.80 -5.18
N ALA A 13 -39.32 12.09 -5.98
CA ALA A 13 -39.25 11.63 -7.36
C ALA A 13 -39.43 10.11 -7.41
N SER A 14 -40.25 9.61 -8.33
CA SER A 14 -40.46 8.18 -8.45
C SER A 14 -39.15 7.49 -8.85
N VAL A 15 -38.99 6.21 -8.50
CA VAL A 15 -37.84 5.41 -8.94
C VAL A 15 -37.69 5.46 -10.47
N GLY A 16 -38.81 5.48 -11.20
CA GLY A 16 -38.82 5.63 -12.66
C GLY A 16 -38.22 6.96 -13.13
N ASP A 17 -38.54 8.06 -12.47
CA ASP A 17 -37.99 9.39 -12.79
C ASP A 17 -36.49 9.49 -12.50
N LEU A 18 -36.02 8.81 -11.46
CA LEU A 18 -34.60 8.74 -11.10
C LEU A 18 -33.81 7.90 -12.12
N VAL A 19 -34.35 6.76 -12.53
CA VAL A 19 -33.73 5.88 -13.54
C VAL A 19 -33.68 6.56 -14.91
N ALA A 20 -34.73 7.29 -15.31
CA ALA A 20 -34.76 8.02 -16.57
C ALA A 20 -33.74 9.18 -16.61
N LYS A 21 -33.52 9.85 -15.48
CA LYS A 21 -32.55 10.96 -15.35
C LYS A 21 -31.10 10.48 -15.22
N TRP A 22 -30.89 9.29 -14.65
CA TRP A 22 -29.57 8.71 -14.49
C TRP A 22 -29.25 7.77 -15.67
N ARG A 23 -28.79 8.36 -16.78
CA ARG A 23 -28.13 7.63 -17.87
C ARG A 23 -26.71 8.16 -17.99
N PRO A 24 -25.70 7.50 -17.38
CA PRO A 24 -24.33 7.93 -17.56
C PRO A 24 -23.97 7.93 -19.05
N SER A 25 -23.45 9.06 -19.53
CA SER A 25 -22.88 9.18 -20.88
C SER A 25 -21.83 8.08 -21.09
N MET A 26 -21.95 7.30 -22.16
CA MET A 26 -20.96 6.28 -22.54
C MET A 26 -19.61 6.89 -22.99
N SER A 27 -19.49 8.22 -23.07
CA SER A 27 -18.30 8.92 -23.59
C SER A 27 -17.45 9.64 -22.54
N GLU A 28 -17.84 9.62 -21.26
CA GLU A 28 -16.98 10.14 -20.18
C GLU A 28 -16.00 9.05 -19.75
N ARG A 29 -14.69 9.28 -19.93
CA ARG A 29 -13.64 8.50 -19.26
C ARG A 29 -13.73 8.76 -17.76
N LYS A 30 -14.47 7.93 -17.04
CA LYS A 30 -14.65 8.03 -15.60
C LYS A 30 -13.53 7.27 -14.91
N GLN A 31 -12.53 8.01 -14.42
CA GLN A 31 -11.52 7.44 -13.53
C GLN A 31 -12.16 7.19 -12.16
N PHE A 32 -12.54 5.94 -11.91
CA PHE A 32 -12.93 5.49 -10.59
C PHE A 32 -11.69 5.03 -9.83
N ARG A 33 -11.77 5.07 -8.50
CA ARG A 33 -10.74 4.53 -7.61
C ARG A 33 -11.36 3.73 -6.48
N VAL A 34 -10.68 2.67 -6.08
CA VAL A 34 -10.93 1.96 -4.82
C VAL A 34 -9.75 2.21 -3.89
N TYR A 35 -10.02 2.50 -2.63
CA TYR A 35 -9.02 2.71 -1.58
C TYR A 35 -9.28 1.75 -0.42
N VAL A 36 -8.25 1.02 -0.01
CA VAL A 36 -8.28 0.07 1.09
C VAL A 36 -7.19 0.43 2.09
N SER A 37 -7.62 0.70 3.32
CA SER A 37 -6.77 0.78 4.50
C SER A 37 -7.49 0.10 5.65
N LYS A 38 -6.84 -0.90 6.25
CA LYS A 38 -7.37 -1.70 7.35
C LYS A 38 -6.25 -1.99 8.35
N ASP A 39 -6.62 -2.16 9.60
CA ASP A 39 -5.75 -2.42 10.75
C ASP A 39 -4.89 -3.69 10.60
N TYR A 40 -5.36 -4.68 9.86
CA TYR A 40 -4.60 -5.91 9.54
C TYR A 40 -3.71 -5.79 8.29
N LEU A 41 -3.79 -4.71 7.53
CA LEU A 41 -2.86 -4.44 6.44
C LEU A 41 -1.64 -3.75 7.03
N LYS A 42 -0.80 -4.55 7.68
CA LYS A 42 0.38 -4.10 8.40
C LYS A 42 1.45 -5.19 8.45
N PHE A 43 2.68 -4.79 8.74
CA PHE A 43 3.77 -5.68 9.10
C PHE A 43 4.61 -5.01 10.20
N ASN A 44 5.09 -5.78 11.16
CA ASN A 44 5.96 -5.30 12.23
C ASN A 44 7.38 -5.73 11.90
N ALA A 45 8.30 -4.78 11.76
CA ALA A 45 9.64 -5.08 11.30
C ALA A 45 10.68 -4.18 11.97
N ALA A 46 11.88 -4.73 12.13
CA ALA A 46 13.06 -4.00 12.55
C ALA A 46 13.80 -3.46 11.32
N HIS A 47 14.38 -2.28 11.45
CA HIS A 47 15.21 -1.66 10.42
C HIS A 47 16.14 -0.60 11.03
N PHE A 48 16.99 -0.04 10.18
CA PHE A 48 17.63 1.25 10.37
C PHE A 48 17.92 1.85 8.99
N ILE A 49 17.90 3.17 8.91
CA ILE A 49 18.33 3.98 7.79
C ILE A 49 19.83 4.25 7.90
N ALA A 50 20.52 4.09 6.78
CA ALA A 50 21.90 4.48 6.61
C ALA A 50 22.07 5.19 5.26
N TYR A 51 22.88 6.24 5.26
CA TYR A 51 23.44 6.89 4.09
C TYR A 51 24.87 7.32 4.42
N LYS A 52 25.66 7.76 3.44
CA LYS A 52 27.07 8.08 3.66
C LYS A 52 27.25 9.11 4.79
N GLY A 53 27.99 8.72 5.84
CA GLY A 53 28.23 9.55 7.02
C GLY A 53 27.10 9.61 8.05
N PHE A 54 26.04 8.82 7.90
CA PHE A 54 24.94 8.75 8.87
C PHE A 54 24.31 7.36 8.93
N ARG A 55 24.09 6.88 10.15
CA ARG A 55 23.27 5.70 10.45
C ARG A 55 22.45 6.00 11.69
N GLU A 56 21.14 5.79 11.62
CA GLU A 56 20.30 5.88 12.81
C GLU A 56 20.40 4.60 13.65
N ALA A 57 20.05 4.64 14.94
CA ALA A 57 20.04 3.45 15.79
C ALA A 57 19.04 2.38 15.30
N LEU A 58 19.39 1.10 15.49
CA LEU A 58 18.48 -0.02 15.22
C LEU A 58 17.20 0.14 16.04
N HIS A 59 16.06 0.04 15.36
CA HIS A 59 14.73 0.06 15.99
C HIS A 59 13.73 -0.68 15.09
N GLY A 60 12.44 -0.42 15.25
CA GLY A 60 11.40 -1.01 14.40
C GLY A 60 10.08 -0.26 14.48
N HIS A 61 9.18 -0.63 13.56
CA HIS A 61 7.85 -0.03 13.45
C HIS A 61 6.77 -1.09 13.25
N ASN A 62 5.55 -0.70 13.58
CA ASN A 62 4.33 -1.39 13.15
C ASN A 62 3.83 -0.67 11.89
N TYR A 63 4.38 -1.06 10.73
CA TYR A 63 4.10 -0.38 9.46
C TYR A 63 2.65 -0.60 9.04
N GLY A 64 1.90 0.48 8.81
CA GLY A 64 0.57 0.43 8.20
C GLY A 64 0.65 0.53 6.68
N VAL A 65 -0.16 -0.26 5.96
CA VAL A 65 -0.21 -0.28 4.50
C VAL A 65 -1.60 0.11 4.00
N SER A 66 -1.64 1.02 3.03
CA SER A 66 -2.85 1.36 2.27
C SER A 66 -2.63 1.11 0.79
N VAL A 67 -3.70 0.73 0.08
CA VAL A 67 -3.67 0.44 -1.36
C VAL A 67 -4.81 1.17 -2.04
N GLN A 68 -4.48 1.89 -3.10
CA GLN A 68 -5.42 2.49 -4.02
C GLN A 68 -5.22 1.91 -5.42
N ILE A 69 -6.33 1.58 -6.08
CA ILE A 69 -6.33 1.12 -7.47
C ILE A 69 -7.31 1.97 -8.26
N GLU A 70 -6.85 2.46 -9.40
CA GLU A 70 -7.65 3.23 -10.34
C GLU A 70 -7.99 2.41 -11.59
N GLY A 71 -9.17 2.69 -12.16
CA GLY A 71 -9.62 2.06 -13.38
C GLY A 71 -11.05 2.43 -13.73
N ASP A 72 -11.52 1.88 -14.84
CA ASP A 72 -12.92 1.94 -15.23
C ASP A 72 -13.73 0.89 -14.45
N LEU A 73 -15.06 1.03 -14.44
CA LEU A 73 -15.91 -0.04 -13.93
C LEU A 73 -15.97 -1.18 -14.94
N GLY A 74 -15.69 -2.41 -14.48
CA GLY A 74 -16.01 -3.61 -15.24
C GLY A 74 -17.52 -3.84 -15.34
N GLU A 75 -17.91 -4.92 -16.04
CA GLU A 75 -19.33 -5.28 -16.26
C GLU A 75 -20.12 -5.46 -14.95
N GLN A 76 -19.44 -5.86 -13.88
CA GLN A 76 -20.01 -6.05 -12.55
C GLN A 76 -20.15 -4.75 -11.76
N GLY A 77 -19.70 -3.61 -12.30
CA GLY A 77 -19.78 -2.30 -11.67
C GLY A 77 -18.68 -1.99 -10.67
N TYR A 78 -17.55 -2.72 -10.70
CA TYR A 78 -16.39 -2.49 -9.83
C TYR A 78 -15.15 -2.12 -10.63
N VAL A 79 -14.29 -1.28 -10.05
CA VAL A 79 -12.89 -1.16 -10.51
C VAL A 79 -12.16 -2.46 -10.22
N LEU A 80 -12.23 -2.89 -8.96
CA LEU A 80 -11.78 -4.19 -8.47
C LEU A 80 -12.51 -4.49 -7.17
N ASP A 81 -12.84 -5.76 -6.92
CA ASP A 81 -13.46 -6.19 -5.67
C ASP A 81 -12.53 -5.91 -4.48
N PHE A 82 -13.04 -5.24 -3.45
CA PHE A 82 -12.27 -4.93 -2.25
C PHE A 82 -11.67 -6.17 -1.57
N SER A 83 -12.33 -7.33 -1.63
CA SER A 83 -11.85 -8.58 -1.05
C SER A 83 -10.55 -9.06 -1.71
N ILE A 84 -10.42 -8.87 -3.02
CA ILE A 84 -9.20 -9.18 -3.78
C ILE A 84 -8.07 -8.26 -3.32
N VAL A 85 -8.31 -6.95 -3.30
CA VAL A 85 -7.30 -5.95 -2.86
C VAL A 85 -6.82 -6.26 -1.44
N LYS A 86 -7.75 -6.55 -0.52
CA LYS A 86 -7.46 -6.93 0.86
C LYS A 86 -6.63 -8.22 0.94
N SER A 87 -7.00 -9.25 0.18
CA SER A 87 -6.31 -10.54 0.18
C SER A 87 -4.87 -10.40 -0.32
N VAL A 88 -4.68 -9.76 -1.47
CA VAL A 88 -3.35 -9.55 -2.07
C VAL A 88 -2.46 -8.70 -1.16
N ALA A 89 -2.96 -7.54 -0.70
CA ALA A 89 -2.20 -6.65 0.16
C ALA A 89 -1.76 -7.34 1.46
N ARG A 90 -2.66 -8.16 2.06
CA ARG A 90 -2.34 -8.94 3.25
C ARG A 90 -1.24 -9.97 3.00
N ARG A 91 -1.33 -10.77 1.93
CA ARG A 91 -0.27 -11.74 1.57
C ARG A 91 1.08 -11.06 1.36
N VAL A 92 1.09 -9.85 0.80
CA VAL A 92 2.32 -9.09 0.64
C VAL A 92 2.87 -8.64 2.00
N CYS A 93 2.03 -8.08 2.88
CA CYS A 93 2.44 -7.66 4.22
C CYS A 93 3.01 -8.82 5.05
N GLU A 94 2.35 -9.99 5.03
CA GLU A 94 2.79 -11.19 5.78
C GLU A 94 4.20 -11.67 5.39
N ARG A 95 4.69 -11.32 4.20
CA ARG A 95 6.07 -11.65 3.78
C ARG A 95 7.14 -10.81 4.47
N LEU A 96 6.78 -9.61 4.95
CA LEU A 96 7.68 -8.67 5.63
C LEU A 96 7.55 -8.73 7.16
N ASP A 97 6.48 -9.33 7.67
CA ASP A 97 6.17 -9.36 9.10
C ASP A 97 7.21 -10.17 9.89
N GLU A 98 7.56 -9.66 11.07
CA GLU A 98 8.53 -10.24 12.01
C GLU A 98 9.93 -10.44 11.40
N ARG A 99 10.38 -9.50 10.57
CA ARG A 99 11.70 -9.52 9.92
C ARG A 99 12.58 -8.32 10.30
N MET A 100 13.89 -8.53 10.18
CA MET A 100 14.89 -7.47 10.04
C MET A 100 15.01 -7.10 8.56
N LEU A 101 14.57 -5.92 8.17
CA LEU A 101 14.63 -5.44 6.79
C LEU A 101 16.01 -4.87 6.50
N LEU A 102 16.64 -5.36 5.44
CA LEU A 102 17.94 -4.86 4.98
C LEU A 102 17.89 -4.48 3.50
N PRO A 103 18.41 -3.29 3.13
CA PRO A 103 18.42 -2.84 1.75
C PRO A 103 19.58 -3.47 0.97
N ALA A 104 19.29 -4.49 0.17
CA ALA A 104 20.29 -5.24 -0.59
C ALA A 104 21.05 -4.41 -1.64
N GLN A 105 20.52 -3.24 -2.01
CA GLN A 105 21.12 -2.33 -2.98
C GLN A 105 21.69 -1.06 -2.33
N SER A 106 21.90 -1.07 -1.01
CA SER A 106 22.53 0.05 -0.30
C SER A 106 23.89 0.40 -0.91
N ASP A 107 24.18 1.69 -1.04
CA ASP A 107 25.45 2.20 -1.52
C ASP A 107 26.45 2.53 -0.38
N CYS A 108 26.07 2.26 0.87
CA CYS A 108 26.89 2.52 2.06
C CYS A 108 26.96 1.35 3.05
N LEU A 109 26.12 0.32 2.91
CA LEU A 109 26.19 -0.90 3.74
C LEU A 109 26.92 -2.03 3.01
N ALA A 110 27.86 -2.67 3.71
CA ALA A 110 28.40 -3.95 3.28
C ALA A 110 27.59 -5.07 3.93
N ILE A 111 26.83 -5.82 3.13
CA ILE A 111 25.95 -6.89 3.59
C ILE A 111 26.43 -8.22 3.00
N GLU A 112 26.66 -9.21 3.85
CA GLU A 112 27.12 -10.53 3.46
C GLU A 112 26.41 -11.63 4.25
N THR A 113 26.17 -12.78 3.61
CA THR A 113 25.70 -13.99 4.32
C THR A 113 26.90 -14.86 4.66
N ARG A 114 27.09 -15.15 5.95
CA ARG A 114 28.14 -16.03 6.48
C ARG A 114 27.51 -17.20 7.22
N GLY A 115 27.36 -18.32 6.54
CA GLY A 115 26.71 -19.51 7.11
C GLY A 115 25.25 -19.23 7.46
N SER A 116 24.89 -19.32 8.74
CA SER A 116 23.53 -19.05 9.24
C SER A 116 23.30 -17.60 9.69
N GLN A 117 24.25 -16.70 9.42
CA GLN A 117 24.18 -15.30 9.81
C GLN A 117 24.23 -14.38 8.57
N VAL A 118 23.58 -13.23 8.68
CA VAL A 118 23.80 -12.08 7.79
C VAL A 118 24.54 -11.03 8.61
N VAL A 119 25.70 -10.61 8.11
CA VAL A 119 26.54 -9.59 8.72
C VAL A 119 26.41 -8.30 7.92
N VAL A 120 26.17 -7.20 8.61
CA VAL A 120 26.00 -5.86 8.04
C VAL A 120 27.01 -4.93 8.67
N ARG A 121 27.81 -4.25 7.84
CA ARG A 121 28.77 -3.23 8.30
C ARG A 121 28.43 -1.87 7.74
N PHE A 122 28.59 -0.86 8.59
CA PHE A 122 28.55 0.55 8.23
C PHE A 122 29.72 1.23 8.93
N GLU A 123 30.70 1.72 8.17
CA GLU A 123 31.92 2.32 8.73
C GLU A 123 32.56 1.40 9.79
N ASP A 124 32.62 1.82 11.06
CA ASP A 124 33.18 1.03 12.17
C ASP A 124 32.14 0.14 12.90
N ASP A 125 30.85 0.28 12.58
CA ASP A 125 29.77 -0.49 13.20
C ASP A 125 29.57 -1.85 12.49
N GLU A 126 29.23 -2.89 13.26
CA GLU A 126 28.83 -4.21 12.76
C GLU A 126 27.58 -4.73 13.47
N PHE A 127 26.63 -5.25 12.70
CA PHE A 127 25.52 -6.06 13.19
C PHE A 127 25.61 -7.48 12.61
N SER A 128 25.16 -8.48 13.38
CA SER A 128 24.99 -9.85 12.92
C SER A 128 23.60 -10.36 13.33
N PHE A 129 22.85 -10.85 12.35
CA PHE A 129 21.50 -11.38 12.54
C PHE A 129 21.40 -12.80 12.00
N PRO A 130 20.59 -13.70 12.60
CA PRO A 130 20.29 -14.98 11.99
C PRO A 130 19.68 -14.79 10.60
N ALA A 131 20.19 -15.50 9.59
CA ALA A 131 19.75 -15.34 8.20
C ALA A 131 18.25 -15.60 8.01
N LYS A 132 17.67 -16.47 8.84
CA LYS A 132 16.24 -16.77 8.85
C LYS A 132 15.35 -15.60 9.29
N ASP A 133 15.90 -14.62 9.99
CA ASP A 133 15.17 -13.47 10.55
C ASP A 133 15.36 -12.21 9.67
N VAL A 134 16.26 -12.27 8.69
CA VAL A 134 16.55 -11.17 7.76
C VAL A 134 15.74 -11.30 6.48
N LEU A 135 15.21 -10.18 6.01
CA LEU A 135 14.67 -10.04 4.67
C LEU A 135 15.49 -9.00 3.88
N LEU A 136 16.21 -9.49 2.87
CA LEU A 136 16.95 -8.65 1.93
C LEU A 136 16.01 -8.12 0.86
N LEU A 137 15.76 -6.81 0.88
CA LEU A 137 14.87 -6.14 -0.06
C LEU A 137 15.69 -5.50 -1.20
N PRO A 138 15.21 -5.56 -2.47
CA PRO A 138 15.89 -4.95 -3.61
C PRO A 138 15.66 -3.43 -3.67
N ILE A 139 16.03 -2.74 -2.59
CA ILE A 139 15.89 -1.29 -2.37
C ILE A 139 17.23 -0.73 -1.87
N VAL A 140 17.40 0.59 -1.97
CA VAL A 140 18.64 1.28 -1.56
C VAL A 140 18.58 1.67 -0.08
N HIS A 141 17.42 2.11 0.38
CA HIS A 141 17.14 2.44 1.78
C HIS A 141 15.84 1.75 2.23
N THR A 142 15.75 1.41 3.51
CA THR A 142 14.51 0.90 4.14
C THR A 142 13.56 2.02 4.56
N SER A 143 13.52 3.12 3.79
CA SER A 143 12.61 4.25 4.06
C SER A 143 11.17 3.89 3.67
N ALA A 144 10.21 4.59 4.27
CA ALA A 144 8.80 4.43 3.94
C ALA A 144 8.51 4.60 2.43
N GLU A 145 9.18 5.52 1.73
CA GLU A 145 9.03 5.75 0.29
C GLU A 145 9.48 4.54 -0.55
N GLU A 146 10.66 3.99 -0.24
CA GLU A 146 11.18 2.84 -0.97
C GLU A 146 10.40 1.56 -0.67
N LEU A 147 9.93 1.40 0.57
CA LEU A 147 9.01 0.34 0.94
C LEU A 147 7.68 0.48 0.19
N ALA A 148 7.12 1.69 0.07
CA ALA A 148 5.89 1.92 -0.69
C ALA A 148 6.07 1.51 -2.16
N ARG A 149 7.20 1.86 -2.76
CA ARG A 149 7.55 1.45 -4.13
C ARG A 149 7.69 -0.06 -4.28
N TYR A 150 8.42 -0.70 -3.38
CA TYR A 150 8.59 -2.15 -3.37
C TYR A 150 7.24 -2.87 -3.24
N LEU A 151 6.42 -2.47 -2.27
CA LEU A 151 5.11 -3.06 -2.01
C LEU A 151 4.14 -2.85 -3.17
N ALA A 152 4.15 -1.70 -3.84
CA ALA A 152 3.35 -1.48 -5.05
C ALA A 152 3.71 -2.47 -6.16
N GLY A 153 5.01 -2.69 -6.40
CA GLY A 153 5.47 -3.68 -7.37
C GLY A 153 5.09 -5.11 -6.99
N GLU A 154 5.18 -5.46 -5.70
CA GLU A 154 4.78 -6.77 -5.19
C GLU A 154 3.27 -7.02 -5.28
N ILE A 155 2.46 -6.01 -4.95
CA ILE A 155 0.99 -6.08 -5.07
C ILE A 155 0.59 -6.24 -6.54
N ARG A 156 1.21 -5.49 -7.45
CA ARG A 156 0.98 -5.63 -8.90
C ARG A 156 1.29 -7.06 -9.35
N ARG A 157 2.46 -7.59 -9.00
CA ARG A 157 2.85 -8.97 -9.35
C ARG A 157 1.87 -10.02 -8.83
N GLU A 158 1.38 -9.86 -7.60
CA GLU A 158 0.39 -10.77 -7.02
C GLU A 158 -0.97 -10.69 -7.71
N LEU A 159 -1.44 -9.48 -8.07
CA LEU A 159 -2.65 -9.31 -8.87
C LEU A 159 -2.51 -9.99 -10.24
N GLU A 160 -1.38 -9.80 -10.92
CA GLU A 160 -1.09 -10.43 -12.21
C GLU A 160 -1.08 -11.96 -12.12
N ARG A 161 -0.49 -12.52 -11.04
CA ARG A 161 -0.51 -13.96 -10.74
C ARG A 161 -1.93 -14.50 -10.53
N ASP A 162 -2.80 -13.69 -9.93
CA ASP A 162 -4.22 -14.00 -9.75
C ASP A 162 -5.04 -13.77 -11.05
N GLY A 163 -4.39 -13.43 -12.17
CA GLY A 163 -5.02 -13.21 -13.48
C GLY A 163 -5.66 -11.83 -13.66
N ILE A 164 -5.32 -10.87 -12.80
CA ILE A 164 -5.95 -9.54 -12.74
C ILE A 164 -4.98 -8.50 -13.28
N GLN A 165 -5.38 -7.85 -14.37
CA GLN A 165 -4.62 -6.77 -14.98
C GLN A 165 -5.18 -5.43 -14.52
N VAL A 166 -4.34 -4.62 -13.87
CA VAL A 166 -4.71 -3.25 -13.48
C VAL A 166 -4.35 -2.32 -14.63
N ALA A 167 -5.36 -1.83 -15.34
CA ALA A 167 -5.20 -0.92 -16.48
C ALA A 167 -4.91 0.54 -16.08
N GLY A 168 -5.19 0.91 -14.83
CA GLY A 168 -4.90 2.24 -14.28
C GLY A 168 -3.74 2.22 -13.28
N ALA A 169 -3.70 3.26 -12.45
CA ALA A 169 -2.64 3.42 -11.46
C ALA A 169 -2.84 2.52 -10.23
N ILE A 170 -1.73 2.05 -9.66
CA ILE A 170 -1.66 1.46 -8.32
C ILE A 170 -0.87 2.44 -7.45
N GLU A 171 -1.45 2.84 -6.33
CA GLU A 171 -0.78 3.67 -5.33
C GLU A 171 -0.77 2.94 -4.00
N VAL A 172 0.39 2.87 -3.36
CA VAL A 172 0.58 2.24 -2.06
C VAL A 172 1.09 3.28 -1.08
N GLY A 173 0.46 3.34 0.09
CA GLY A 173 0.92 4.13 1.23
C GLY A 173 1.58 3.23 2.27
N VAL A 174 2.68 3.68 2.86
CA VAL A 174 3.38 3.04 3.98
C VAL A 174 3.53 4.03 5.11
N ALA A 175 3.01 3.68 6.28
CA ALA A 175 3.03 4.51 7.48
C ALA A 175 3.90 3.87 8.56
N GLU A 176 4.98 4.54 8.98
CA GLU A 176 5.87 4.07 10.05
C GLU A 176 5.27 4.30 11.44
N THR A 177 4.52 5.39 11.58
CA THR A 177 3.80 5.81 12.79
C THR A 177 2.52 6.54 12.40
N LEU A 178 1.53 6.59 13.30
CA LEU A 178 0.29 7.32 13.08
C LEU A 178 0.57 8.78 12.69
N GLY A 179 0.04 9.20 11.54
CA GLY A 179 0.19 10.57 11.03
C GLY A 179 1.41 10.81 10.12
N GLN A 180 2.24 9.78 9.89
CA GLN A 180 3.38 9.85 8.96
C GLN A 180 3.23 8.74 7.92
N THR A 181 3.07 9.11 6.65
CA THR A 181 2.84 8.15 5.57
C THR A 181 3.52 8.61 4.30
N ALA A 182 4.35 7.75 3.72
CA ALA A 182 4.89 7.92 2.38
C ALA A 182 4.02 7.19 1.36
N TYR A 183 3.96 7.71 0.15
CA TYR A 183 3.20 7.11 -0.94
C TYR A 183 4.07 6.91 -2.17
N TYR A 184 3.87 5.80 -2.84
CA TYR A 184 4.38 5.58 -4.19
C TYR A 184 3.22 5.25 -5.13
N ARG A 185 3.27 5.82 -6.33
CA ARG A 185 2.25 5.62 -7.36
C ARG A 185 2.89 5.15 -8.66
N ASP A 186 2.45 3.98 -9.10
CA ASP A 186 2.80 3.37 -10.38
C ASP A 186 1.66 3.53 -11.38
N ARG A 187 1.95 3.80 -12.65
CA ARG A 187 0.95 4.03 -13.71
C ARG A 187 1.03 2.97 -14.78
#